data_AF-F6DU83-F1
#
_entry.id   AF-F6DU83-F1
#
_cell.length_a   1.000
_cell.length_b   1.000
_cell.length_c   1.000
_cell.angle_alpha   90.00
_cell.angle_beta   90.00
_cell.angle_gamma   90.00
#
_symmetry.space_group_name_H-M   'P 1'
#
loop_
_entity.id
_entity.type
_entity.pdbx_description
1 polymer ?
#
loop_
_entity_poly.entity_id
_entity_poly.type
_entity_poly.pdbx_seq_one_letter_code
_entity_poly.pdbx_strand_id
1 'polypeptide(L)' 'MDSLSFPLMTHLVPTAILMLIGVILLLSLVLLLLWNSTIPQIFGLKEITFWQSLRLLIIAWILFGHFGH' A
#
# COMPACT_ATOMS: atom_id res chain seq x y z
N MET A 1 -20.55 -14.44 25.15
CA MET A 1 -20.44 -13.66 23.90
C MET A 1 -21.84 -13.22 23.58
N ASP A 2 -22.19 -12.00 23.98
CA ASP A 2 -23.57 -11.53 23.97
C ASP A 2 -24.07 -11.39 22.53
N SER A 3 -25.36 -11.62 22.28
CA SER A 3 -25.95 -11.60 20.93
C SER A 3 -25.72 -10.30 20.14
N LEU A 4 -25.33 -9.22 20.83
CA LEU A 4 -24.96 -7.92 20.28
C LEU A 4 -23.52 -7.86 19.72
N SER A 5 -22.59 -8.74 20.13
CA SER A 5 -21.20 -8.73 19.63
C SER A 5 -21.06 -9.32 18.22
N PHE A 6 -21.95 -10.25 17.86
CA PHE A 6 -21.93 -10.92 16.55
C PHE A 6 -22.15 -9.95 15.37
N PRO A 7 -23.21 -9.10 15.33
CA PRO A 7 -23.42 -8.17 14.20
C PRO A 7 -22.33 -7.10 14.08
N LEU A 8 -21.71 -6.70 15.20
CA LEU A 8 -20.63 -5.72 15.18
C LEU A 8 -19.39 -6.27 14.46
N MET A 9 -19.00 -7.52 14.72
CA MET A 9 -17.80 -8.11 14.12
C MET A 9 -17.94 -8.36 12.61
N THR A 10 -19.15 -8.66 12.12
CA THR A 10 -19.41 -8.99 10.70
C THR A 10 -19.10 -7.83 9.75
N HIS A 11 -19.26 -6.57 10.19
CA HIS A 11 -19.00 -5.40 9.36
C HIS A 11 -17.61 -4.79 9.59
N LEU A 12 -17.04 -4.92 10.79
CA LEU A 12 -15.73 -4.35 11.12
C LEU A 12 -14.58 -5.01 10.35
N VAL A 13 -14.61 -6.34 10.19
CA VAL A 13 -13.55 -7.06 9.46
C VAL A 13 -13.49 -6.66 7.97
N PRO A 14 -14.58 -6.70 7.18
CA PRO A 14 -14.54 -6.31 5.78
C PRO A 14 -14.23 -4.82 5.59
N THR A 15 -14.72 -3.94 6.48
CA THR A 15 -14.38 -2.50 6.40
C THR A 15 -12.90 -2.26 6.66
N ALA A 16 -12.29 -2.93 7.63
CA ALA A 16 -10.86 -2.85 7.88
C ALA A 16 -10.03 -3.33 6.67
N ILE A 17 -10.42 -4.43 6.03
CA ILE A 17 -9.75 -4.93 4.82
C ILE A 17 -9.85 -3.91 3.67
N LEU A 18 -11.03 -3.33 3.46
CA LEU A 18 -11.22 -2.30 2.43
C LEU A 18 -10.36 -1.05 2.70
N MET A 19 -10.28 -0.61 3.96
CA MET A 19 -9.39 0.50 4.33
C MET A 19 -7.93 0.17 4.06
N LEU A 20 -7.47 -1.04 4.43
CA LEU A 20 -6.10 -1.46 4.19
C LEU A 20 -5.75 -1.46 2.70
N ILE A 21 -6.63 -2.01 1.86
CA ILE A 21 -6.46 -1.99 0.40
C ILE A 21 -6.43 -0.55 -0.10
N GLY A 22 -7.33 0.31 0.38
CA GLY A 22 -7.36 1.73 0.02
C GLY A 22 -6.06 2.46 0.36
N VAL A 23 -5.49 2.20 1.53
CA VAL A 23 -4.19 2.76 1.95
C VAL A 23 -3.07 2.29 1.04
N ILE A 24 -3.00 0.99 0.71
CA ILE A 24 -1.96 0.45 -0.18
C ILE A 24 -2.04 1.08 -1.59
N LEU A 25 -3.25 1.23 -2.12
CA LEU A 25 -3.46 1.86 -3.43
C LEU A 25 -3.08 3.35 -3.40
N LEU A 26 -3.42 4.07 -2.34
CA LEU A 26 -3.04 5.47 -2.15
C LEU A 26 -1.52 5.61 -2.07
N LEU A 27 -0.84 4.78 -1.27
CA LEU A 27 0.62 4.78 -1.20
C LEU A 27 1.27 4.45 -2.54
N SER A 28 0.69 3.52 -3.31
CA SER A 28 1.18 3.17 -4.64
C SER A 28 1.05 4.35 -5.62
N LEU A 29 -0.01 5.16 -5.49
CA LEU A 29 -0.19 6.39 -6.27
C LEU A 29 0.82 7.46 -5.87
N VAL A 30 1.05 7.66 -4.57
CA VAL A 30 2.06 8.60 -4.07
C VAL A 30 3.46 8.20 -4.56
N LEU A 31 3.80 6.91 -4.48
CA LEU A 31 5.08 6.39 -4.98
C LEU A 31 5.21 6.58 -6.49
N LEU A 32 4.15 6.36 -7.27
CA LEU A 32 4.13 6.62 -8.72
C LEU A 32 4.46 8.09 -9.03
N LEU A 33 3.77 9.03 -8.36
CA LEU A 33 3.95 10.46 -8.58
C LEU A 33 5.36 10.90 -8.19
N LEU A 34 5.84 10.47 -7.02
CA LEU A 34 7.19 10.79 -6.56
C LEU A 34 8.25 10.21 -7.48
N TRP A 35 8.10 8.93 -7.86
CA TRP A 35 9.04 8.28 -8.77
C TRP A 35 9.08 9.06 -10.07
N ASN A 36 7.98 9.20 -10.80
CA ASN A 36 7.98 9.82 -12.13
C ASN A 36 8.39 11.30 -12.10
N SER A 37 8.17 12.01 -11.00
CA SER A 37 8.59 13.41 -10.87
C SER A 37 10.08 13.58 -10.54
N THR A 38 10.71 12.64 -9.83
CA THR A 38 12.07 12.86 -9.27
C THR A 38 13.10 11.88 -9.80
N ILE A 39 12.78 10.59 -9.81
CA ILE A 39 13.76 9.53 -10.07
C ILE A 39 14.23 9.51 -11.53
N PRO A 40 13.34 9.58 -12.55
CA PRO A 40 13.74 9.73 -13.95
C PRO A 40 14.58 10.99 -14.19
N GLN A 41 14.20 12.12 -13.57
CA GLN A 41 14.86 13.40 -13.80
C GLN A 41 16.26 13.45 -13.21
N ILE A 42 16.43 12.93 -11.99
CA ILE A 42 17.71 13.00 -11.27
C ILE A 42 18.67 11.89 -11.71
N PHE A 43 18.15 10.68 -11.95
CA PHE A 43 18.98 9.50 -12.20
C PHE A 43 18.94 8.99 -13.65
N GLY A 44 18.16 9.63 -14.53
CA GLY A 44 17.99 9.18 -15.93
C GLY A 44 17.27 7.83 -16.06
N LEU A 45 16.52 7.41 -15.03
CA LEU A 45 15.77 6.16 -15.02
C LEU A 45 14.44 6.29 -15.77
N LYS A 46 13.78 5.15 -16.02
CA LYS A 46 12.47 5.13 -16.69
C LYS A 46 11.35 5.51 -15.72
N GLU A 47 10.35 6.20 -16.26
CA GLU A 47 9.04 6.34 -15.62
C GLU A 47 8.42 4.96 -15.40
N ILE A 48 7.62 4.86 -14.33
CA ILE A 48 6.88 3.66 -13.98
C ILE A 48 5.38 3.92 -14.12
N THR A 49 4.63 2.83 -14.22
CA THR A 49 3.16 2.81 -14.22
C THR A 49 2.63 2.47 -12.83
N PHE A 50 1.34 2.70 -12.59
CA PHE A 50 0.69 2.38 -11.33
C PHE A 50 0.93 0.93 -10.85
N TRP A 51 0.86 -0.04 -11.77
CA TRP A 51 1.10 -1.44 -11.42
C TRP A 51 2.57 -1.74 -11.10
N GLN A 52 3.51 -0.96 -11.62
CA GLN A 52 4.93 -1.08 -11.29
C GLN A 52 5.23 -0.44 -9.93
N SER A 53 4.62 0.71 -9.60
CA SER A 53 4.77 1.32 -8.26
C SER A 53 4.23 0.40 -7.16
N LEU A 54 3.08 -0.25 -7.38
CA LEU A 54 2.55 -1.25 -6.45
C LEU A 54 3.54 -2.41 -6.21
N ARG A 55 4.15 -2.95 -7.28
CA ARG A 55 5.17 -4.02 -7.16
C ARG A 55 6.40 -3.55 -6.41
N LEU A 56 6.87 -2.34 -6.68
CA LEU A 56 8.00 -1.73 -5.96
C LEU A 56 7.70 -1.55 -4.48
N LEU A 57 6.47 -1.16 -4.13
CA LEU A 57 6.04 -1.04 -2.75
C LEU A 57 6.06 -2.39 -2.02
N ILE A 58 5.62 -3.46 -2.68
CA ILE A 58 5.71 -4.83 -2.13
C ILE A 58 7.17 -5.24 -1.93
N ILE A 59 8.04 -4.97 -2.91
CA ILE A 59 9.48 -5.26 -2.81
C ILE A 59 10.10 -4.49 -1.64
N ALA A 60 9.80 -3.19 -1.51
CA ALA A 60 10.28 -2.36 -0.41
C ALA A 60 9.78 -2.89 0.95
N TRP A 61 8.52 -3.33 1.03
CA TRP A 61 7.98 -3.95 2.24
C TRP A 61 8.69 -5.26 2.59
N ILE A 62 9.03 -6.10 1.61
CA ILE A 62 9.81 -7.32 1.86
C ILE A 62 11.22 -6.99 2.36
N LEU A 63 11.90 -6.04 1.69
CA LEU A 63 13.29 -5.68 2.00
C LEU A 63 13.44 -4.90 3.32
N PHE A 64 12.50 -4.00 3.63
CA PHE A 64 12.61 -3.06 4.75
C PHE A 64 11.57 -3.29 5.85
N GLY A 65 10.53 -4.09 5.61
CA GLY A 65 9.46 -4.35 6.58
C GLY A 65 9.83 -5.34 7.69
N HIS A 66 11.01 -5.97 7.63
CA HIS A 66 11.44 -7.00 8.58
C HIS A 66 12.51 -6.53 9.59
N PHE A 67 12.79 -5.22 9.72
CA PHE A 67 13.77 -4.70 10.70
C PHE A 67 13.18 -4.51 12.10
N GLY A 68 12.72 -5.61 12.70
CA GLY A 68 12.19 -5.67 14.05
C GLY A 68 12.89 -6.72 14.89
N HIS A 69 14.21 -6.64 15.04
CA HIS A 69 14.98 -7.24 16.15
C HIS A 69 16.39 -6.63 16.25
#